data_AF-A0A509BQD7-F1
#
_entry.id   AF-A0A509BQD7-F1
#
_cell.length_a   1.000
_cell.length_b   1.000
_cell.length_c   1.000
_cell.angle_alpha   90.00
_cell.angle_beta   90.00
_cell.angle_gamma   90.00
#
_symmetry.space_group_name_H-M   'P 1'
#
loop_
_entity.id
_entity.type
_entity.pdbx_description
1 polymer ?
#
loop_
_entity_poly.entity_id
_entity_poly.type
_entity_poly.pdbx_seq_one_letter_code
_entity_poly.pdbx_strand_id
1 'polypeptide(L)'
;MNILTREHPTPEMLCKFVTRYYGCYQGAYLCGKASEILTFLLGMAGYPARKVAVQINNTGHIFVRCGALYLDPTIKQFGDYQEISTVYPLPYVNNSEAAPDAMQQPPTRSI
;
A
#
# COMPACT_ATOMS: atom_id res chain seq x y z
N MET A 1 26.43 15.48 11.65
CA MET A 1 26.05 14.19 11.01
C MET A 1 25.09 14.51 9.88
N ASN A 2 25.50 14.28 8.64
CA ASN A 2 24.75 14.68 7.45
C ASN A 2 23.95 13.48 6.94
N ILE A 3 22.62 13.53 7.04
CA ILE A 3 21.70 12.40 6.73
C ILE A 3 21.60 12.12 5.22
N LEU A 4 22.20 12.96 4.38
CA LEU A 4 22.01 12.94 2.92
C LEU A 4 23.02 12.08 2.15
N THR A 5 23.88 11.31 2.84
CA THR A 5 24.82 10.40 2.16
C THR A 5 24.61 8.97 2.63
N ARG A 6 24.28 8.09 1.67
CA ARG A 6 24.44 6.62 1.68
C ARG A 6 23.25 5.80 2.22
N GLU A 7 22.25 5.61 1.36
CA GLU A 7 21.58 4.33 1.05
C GLU A 7 20.28 4.65 0.28
N HIS A 8 20.01 3.92 -0.80
CA HIS A 8 18.70 4.01 -1.47
C HIS A 8 17.64 3.49 -0.49
N PRO A 9 16.60 4.28 -0.16
CA PRO A 9 15.61 3.86 0.84
C PRO A 9 14.84 2.66 0.31
N THR A 10 14.84 1.55 1.03
CA THR A 10 14.10 0.36 0.59
C THR A 10 12.58 0.57 0.72
N PRO A 11 11.75 -0.19 -0.01
CA PRO A 11 10.31 -0.10 0.12
C PRO A 11 9.79 -0.30 1.56
N GLU A 12 10.43 -1.18 2.33
CA GLU A 12 10.13 -1.43 3.74
C GLU A 12 10.43 -0.21 4.62
N MET A 13 11.57 0.46 4.39
CA MET A 13 11.94 1.68 5.12
C MET A 13 10.92 2.79 4.86
N LEU A 14 10.52 2.95 3.59
CA LEU A 14 9.51 3.92 3.18
C LEU A 14 8.14 3.60 3.78
N CYS A 15 7.73 2.32 3.80
CA CYS A 15 6.50 1.90 4.44
C CYS A 15 6.50 2.25 5.93
N LYS A 16 7.54 1.86 6.67
CA LYS A 16 7.68 2.17 8.11
C LYS A 16 7.70 3.68 8.39
N PHE A 17 8.34 4.46 7.53
CA PHE A 17 8.31 5.92 7.61
C PHE A 17 6.87 6.45 7.48
N VAL A 18 6.13 6.00 6.47
CA VAL A 18 4.74 6.41 6.27
C VAL A 18 3.86 5.96 7.42
N THR A 19 4.00 4.72 7.92
CA THR A 19 3.25 4.25 9.09
C THR A 19 3.44 5.19 10.28
N ARG A 20 4.69 5.55 10.59
CA ARG A 20 5.03 6.34 11.78
C ARG A 20 4.47 7.76 11.75
N TYR A 21 4.48 8.42 10.59
CA TYR A 21 4.18 9.84 10.49
C TYR A 21 2.82 10.15 9.85
N TYR A 22 2.29 9.22 9.06
CA TYR A 22 1.06 9.40 8.27
C TYR A 22 0.06 8.25 8.41
N GLY A 23 0.42 7.16 9.10
CA GLY A 23 -0.47 6.02 9.31
C GLY A 23 -1.70 6.38 10.16
N CYS A 24 -1.49 7.17 11.21
CA CYS A 24 -2.56 7.75 12.02
C CYS A 24 -2.30 9.24 12.20
N TYR A 25 -3.19 10.08 11.68
CA TYR A 25 -3.08 11.53 11.76
C TYR A 25 -4.22 12.06 12.63
N GLN A 26 -3.88 12.73 13.73
CA GLN A 26 -4.86 13.28 14.68
C GLN A 26 -5.88 12.23 15.20
N GLY A 27 -5.44 10.99 15.40
CA GLY A 27 -6.29 9.90 15.89
C GLY A 27 -7.14 9.22 14.81
N ALA A 28 -7.04 9.65 13.54
CA ALA A 28 -7.74 9.03 12.43
C ALA A 28 -6.78 8.27 11.52
N TYR A 29 -7.16 7.04 11.16
CA TYR A 29 -6.47 6.26 10.13
C TYR A 29 -7.02 6.64 8.75
N LEU A 30 -6.12 7.00 7.83
CA LEU A 30 -6.47 7.43 6.48
C LEU A 30 -5.74 6.57 5.44
N CYS A 31 -6.18 5.32 5.28
CA CYS A 31 -5.52 4.32 4.42
C CYS A 31 -5.28 4.81 2.98
N GLY A 32 -6.25 5.53 2.40
CA GLY A 32 -6.12 6.10 1.06
C GLY A 32 -5.00 7.15 0.96
N LYS A 33 -4.88 8.05 1.96
CA LYS A 33 -3.86 9.11 1.98
C LYS A 33 -2.48 8.57 2.31
N ALA A 34 -2.38 7.68 3.29
CA ALA A 34 -1.12 7.02 3.61
C ALA A 34 -0.60 6.21 2.41
N SER A 35 -1.48 5.45 1.73
CA SER A 35 -1.11 4.70 0.53
C SER A 35 -0.72 5.61 -0.64
N GLU A 36 -1.36 6.78 -0.79
CA GLU A 36 -0.99 7.79 -1.79
C GLU A 36 0.42 8.35 -1.55
N ILE A 37 0.74 8.73 -0.31
CA ILE A 37 2.07 9.20 0.09
C ILE A 37 3.12 8.10 -0.14
N LEU A 38 2.85 6.87 0.31
CA LEU A 38 3.78 5.75 0.13
C LEU A 38 4.04 5.45 -1.35
N THR A 39 3.00 5.40 -2.18
CA THR A 39 3.15 5.19 -3.63
C THR A 39 3.99 6.28 -4.27
N PHE A 40 3.79 7.55 -3.86
CA PHE A 40 4.59 8.67 -4.35
C PHE A 40 6.07 8.54 -3.98
N LEU A 41 6.38 8.23 -2.73
CA LEU A 41 7.76 8.04 -2.26
C LEU A 41 8.46 6.86 -2.94
N LEU A 42 7.75 5.74 -3.13
CA LEU A 42 8.25 4.59 -3.87
C LEU A 42 8.58 4.96 -5.32
N GLY A 43 7.69 5.71 -5.98
CA GLY A 43 7.92 6.22 -7.33
C GLY A 43 9.15 7.12 -7.42
N MET A 44 9.32 8.06 -6.48
CA MET A 44 10.53 8.90 -6.39
C MET A 44 11.80 8.09 -6.18
N ALA A 45 11.73 6.98 -5.45
CA ALA A 45 12.85 6.07 -5.20
C ALA A 45 13.08 5.06 -6.34
N GLY A 46 12.27 5.08 -7.41
CA GLY A 46 12.42 4.21 -8.57
C GLY A 46 11.77 2.83 -8.43
N TYR A 47 10.89 2.64 -7.45
CA TYR A 47 10.16 1.39 -7.24
C TYR A 47 8.76 1.45 -7.87
N PRO A 48 8.45 0.60 -8.86
CA PRO A 48 7.09 0.48 -9.39
C PRO A 48 6.15 -0.05 -8.31
N ALA A 49 5.15 0.76 -7.96
CA ALA A 49 4.19 0.44 -6.92
C ALA A 49 2.77 0.80 -7.36
N ARG A 50 1.77 0.07 -6.86
CA ARG A 50 0.35 0.34 -7.10
C ARG A 50 -0.47 0.21 -5.83
N LYS A 51 -1.52 1.02 -5.71
CA LYS A 51 -2.52 0.88 -4.65
C LYS A 51 -3.40 -0.34 -4.93
N VAL A 52 -3.78 -1.06 -3.88
CA VAL A 52 -4.68 -2.21 -3.92
C VAL A 52 -5.81 -1.93 -2.95
N ALA A 53 -7.05 -2.02 -3.43
CA ALA A 53 -8.24 -1.88 -2.61
C ALA A 53 -8.77 -3.26 -2.22
N VAL A 54 -9.07 -3.44 -0.93
CA VAL A 54 -9.57 -4.69 -0.35
C VAL A 54 -10.63 -4.40 0.72
N GLN A 55 -11.20 -5.46 1.29
CA GLN A 55 -11.98 -5.37 2.53
C GLN A 55 -11.26 -6.10 3.67
N ILE A 56 -11.17 -5.44 4.82
CA ILE A 56 -10.68 -6.00 6.09
C ILE A 56 -11.79 -5.81 7.11
N ASN A 57 -12.28 -6.88 7.74
CA ASN A 57 -13.39 -6.81 8.69
C ASN A 57 -14.60 -6.01 8.16
N ASN A 58 -14.96 -6.24 6.89
CA ASN A 58 -16.03 -5.54 6.15
C ASN A 58 -15.84 -4.02 5.97
N THR A 59 -14.65 -3.50 6.28
CA THR A 59 -14.28 -2.10 6.07
C THR A 59 -13.42 -2.00 4.83
N GLY A 60 -13.76 -1.06 3.94
CA GLY A 60 -12.96 -0.78 2.74
C GLY A 60 -11.57 -0.28 3.13
N HIS A 61 -10.54 -0.84 2.52
CA HIS A 61 -9.16 -0.57 2.89
C HIS A 61 -8.25 -0.48 1.66
N ILE A 62 -7.20 0.31 1.75
CA ILE A 62 -6.22 0.49 0.67
C ILE A 62 -4.81 0.31 1.24
N PHE A 63 -4.03 -0.54 0.61
CA PHE A 63 -2.59 -0.70 0.85
C PHE A 63 -1.82 -0.61 -0.48
N VAL A 64 -0.49 -0.77 -0.43
CA VAL A 64 0.39 -0.67 -1.60
C VAL A 64 1.05 -2.01 -1.93
N ARG A 65 1.06 -2.40 -3.21
CA ARG A 65 1.87 -3.51 -3.73
C ARG A 65 3.09 -2.96 -4.46
N CYS A 66 4.27 -3.44 -4.10
CA CYS A 66 5.56 -3.08 -4.69
C CYS A 66 6.36 -4.35 -5.00
N GLY A 67 6.32 -4.82 -6.24
CA GLY A 67 6.89 -6.13 -6.62
C GLY A 67 6.22 -7.29 -5.86
N ALA A 68 7.03 -8.02 -5.08
CA ALA A 68 6.58 -9.11 -4.20
C ALA A 68 6.10 -8.64 -2.82
N LEU A 69 6.26 -7.35 -2.50
CA LEU A 69 5.90 -6.79 -1.20
C LEU A 69 4.47 -6.27 -1.19
N TYR A 70 3.76 -6.59 -0.11
CA TYR A 70 2.52 -5.99 0.34
C TYR A 70 2.85 -5.05 1.50
N LEU A 71 2.62 -3.75 1.30
CA LEU A 71 3.00 -2.67 2.20
C LEU A 71 1.75 -1.93 2.67
N ASP A 72 1.44 -2.03 3.95
CA ASP A 72 0.27 -1.43 4.55
C ASP A 72 0.65 -0.51 5.72
N PRO A 73 0.77 0.80 5.47
CA PRO A 73 1.15 1.76 6.50
C PRO A 73 0.07 2.01 7.55
N THR A 74 -1.11 1.40 7.38
CA THR A 74 -2.31 1.66 8.18
C THR A 74 -2.94 0.39 8.73
N ILE A 75 -2.27 -0.76 8.63
CA ILE A 75 -2.84 -2.04 9.06
C ILE A 75 -3.17 -2.07 10.56
N LYS A 76 -2.44 -1.26 11.34
CA LYS A 76 -2.64 -1.13 12.80
C LYS A 76 -4.02 -0.60 13.19
N GLN A 77 -4.79 -0.04 12.26
CA GLN A 77 -6.19 0.33 12.52
C GLN A 77 -7.09 -0.89 12.79
N PHE A 78 -6.68 -2.08 12.36
CA PHE A 78 -7.47 -3.32 12.48
C PHE A 78 -6.92 -4.29 13.54
N GLY A 79 -5.77 -4.00 14.15
CA GLY A 79 -5.11 -4.88 15.11
C GLY A 79 -3.58 -4.86 15.00
N ASP A 80 -2.90 -5.70 15.76
CA ASP A 80 -1.43 -5.78 15.75
C ASP A 80 -0.92 -6.70 14.63
N TYR A 81 -1.11 -6.24 13.39
CA TYR A 81 -0.67 -6.94 12.19
C TYR A 81 0.65 -6.37 11.65
N GLN A 82 1.38 -7.20 10.89
CA GLN A 82 2.59 -6.75 10.21
C GLN A 82 2.26 -5.84 9.03
N GLU A 83 2.89 -4.66 9.02
CA GLU A 83 2.79 -3.64 7.96
C GLU A 83 3.42 -4.09 6.63
N ILE A 84 4.27 -5.14 6.65
CA ILE A 84 5.01 -5.63 5.50
C ILE A 84 4.80 -7.14 5.40
N SER A 85 4.42 -7.63 4.22
CA SER A 85 4.24 -9.06 3.95
C SER A 85 4.72 -9.41 2.53
N THR A 86 5.11 -10.67 2.33
CA THR A 86 5.37 -11.28 1.02
C THR A 86 4.38 -12.40 0.68
N VAL A 87 3.48 -12.73 1.60
CA VAL A 87 2.53 -13.84 1.48
C VAL A 87 1.17 -13.32 1.04
N TYR A 88 0.54 -14.05 0.13
CA TYR A 88 -0.82 -13.80 -0.35
C TYR A 88 -1.64 -15.10 -0.39
N PRO A 89 -2.94 -15.10 -0.02
CA PRO A 89 -3.72 -13.96 0.49
C PRO A 89 -3.22 -13.48 1.85
N LEU A 90 -3.38 -12.18 2.11
CA LEU A 90 -3.03 -11.60 3.41
C LEU A 90 -4.03 -12.09 4.47
N PRO A 91 -3.58 -12.51 5.66
CA PRO A 91 -4.42 -13.19 6.66
C PRO A 91 -5.55 -12.32 7.22
N TYR A 92 -5.48 -11.01 7.02
CA TYR A 92 -6.47 -10.02 7.48
C TYR A 92 -7.40 -9.54 6.36
N VAL A 93 -7.20 -9.98 5.11
CA VAL A 93 -8.07 -9.60 3.99
C VAL A 93 -9.21 -10.61 3.88
N ASN A 94 -10.45 -10.11 3.91
CA ASN A 94 -11.61 -10.90 3.52
C ASN A 94 -11.54 -11.06 2.00
N ASN A 95 -11.38 -12.30 1.51
CA ASN A 95 -11.25 -12.66 0.09
C ASN A 95 -12.15 -11.80 -0.81
N SER A 96 -11.58 -10.75 -1.37
CA SER A 96 -12.22 -9.81 -2.30
C SER A 96 -11.20 -9.37 -3.35
N GLU A 97 -10.33 -10.29 -3.77
CA GLU A 97 -9.51 -10.05 -4.94
C GLU A 97 -10.42 -10.11 -6.18
N ALA A 98 -10.93 -8.96 -6.59
CA ALA A 98 -11.03 -8.70 -8.00
C ALA A 98 -9.58 -8.61 -8.50
N ALA A 99 -9.11 -9.69 -9.15
CA ALA A 99 -7.80 -9.75 -9.77
C ALA A 99 -7.60 -8.51 -10.68
N PRO A 100 -6.55 -7.69 -10.46
CA PRO A 100 -6.24 -6.59 -11.35
C PRO A 100 -5.48 -7.15 -12.55
N ASP A 101 -6.17 -7.83 -13.47
CA ASP A 101 -5.68 -8.13 -14.82
C ASP A 101 -6.77 -8.06 -15.90
N ALA A 102 -7.99 -7.66 -15.57
CA ALA A 102 -8.92 -7.18 -16.58
C ALA A 102 -8.57 -5.72 -16.94
N MET A 103 -7.56 -5.54 -17.79
CA MET A 103 -7.53 -4.36 -18.66
C MET A 103 -8.91 -4.28 -19.31
N GLN A 104 -9.69 -3.27 -18.92
CA GLN A 104 -10.88 -2.89 -19.66
C GLN A 104 -10.43 -2.60 -21.09
N GLN A 105 -10.65 -3.56 -22.00
CA GLN A 105 -10.63 -3.25 -23.42
C GLN A 105 -11.65 -2.12 -23.61
N PRO A 106 -11.28 -1.01 -24.27
CA PRO A 106 -12.25 0.01 -24.60
C PRO A 106 -13.38 -0.64 -25.41
N PRO A 107 -14.65 -0.28 -25.19
CA PRO A 107 -15.75 -0.84 -25.95
C PRO A 107 -15.48 -0.60 -27.44
N THR A 108 -15.35 -1.69 -28.20
CA THR A 108 -15.37 -1.64 -29.65
C THR A 108 -16.70 -1.03 -30.06
N ARG A 109 -16.67 0.21 -30.54
CA ARG A 109 -17.80 0.77 -31.27
C ARG A 109 -17.94 -0.03 -32.57
N SER A 110 -18.94 -0.90 -32.64
CA SER A 110 -19.43 -1.39 -33.92
C SER A 110 -20.02 -0.21 -34.69
N ILE A 111 -19.52 0.00 -35.91
CA ILE A 111 -20.10 0.90 -36.92
C ILE A 111 -21.20 0.12 -37.63
#